data_AF-W0GX65-F1
#
_entry.id   AF-W0GX65-F1
#
_cell.length_a   1.000
_cell.length_b   1.000
_cell.length_c   1.000
_cell.angle_alpha   90.00
_cell.angle_beta   90.00
_cell.angle_gamma   90.00
#
_symmetry.space_group_name_H-M   'P 1'
#
loop_
_entity.id
_entity.type
_entity.pdbx_description
1 polymer ?
#
loop_
_entity_poly.entity_id
_entity_poly.type
_entity_poly.pdbx_seq_one_letter_code
_entity_poly.pdbx_strand_id
1 'polypeptide(L)'
;MAESDAAAPAKAKPAALRKGALVKVNRAAYSSSLEAGASDPTAPDYIFEGPGELLVVKGDYGQVRWNRPVPDVWLRMDQLEACS
;
A
#
# COMPACT_ATOMS: atom_id res chain seq x y z
N MET A 1 -11.84 8.31 25.89
CA MET A 1 -11.37 6.95 26.21
C MET A 1 -10.42 6.53 25.09
N ALA A 2 -9.14 6.37 25.44
CA ALA A 2 -8.03 5.79 24.67
C ALA A 2 -7.58 6.48 23.36
N GLU A 3 -6.68 7.46 23.53
CA GLU A 3 -5.49 7.60 22.69
C GLU A 3 -4.75 6.26 22.60
N SER A 4 -4.32 5.86 21.41
CA SER A 4 -3.18 4.96 21.25
C SER A 4 -2.42 5.34 19.99
N ASP A 5 -1.53 6.33 20.19
CA ASP A 5 -0.27 6.40 19.46
C ASP A 5 0.45 5.05 19.56
N ALA A 6 0.81 4.47 18.42
CA ALA A 6 1.70 3.31 18.35
C ALA A 6 2.71 3.57 17.23
N ALA A 7 3.80 4.23 17.61
CA ALA A 7 4.96 4.42 16.75
C ALA A 7 5.71 3.10 16.48
N ALA A 8 6.01 2.88 15.18
CA ALA A 8 7.14 2.16 14.59
C ALA A 8 7.08 0.60 14.54
N PRO A 9 7.68 -0.07 13.51
CA PRO A 9 9.02 0.21 13.05
C PRO A 9 9.07 0.88 11.68
N ALA A 10 9.82 1.98 11.60
CA ALA A 10 10.40 2.45 10.36
C ALA A 10 11.25 1.30 9.75
N LYS A 11 10.75 0.65 8.70
CA LYS A 11 11.56 -0.23 7.86
C LYS A 11 11.46 0.24 6.42
N ALA A 12 12.55 0.92 6.05
CA ALA A 12 12.91 1.36 4.71
C ALA A 12 11.82 2.10 3.96
N LYS A 13 11.92 3.45 3.91
CA LYS A 13 11.54 4.19 2.69
C LYS A 13 12.17 3.43 1.52
N PRO A 14 11.43 2.65 0.71
CA PRO A 14 12.01 2.10 -0.49
C PRO A 14 12.30 3.32 -1.35
N ALA A 15 13.55 3.43 -1.80
CA ALA A 15 14.07 4.56 -2.54
C ALA A 15 13.03 5.10 -3.53
N ALA A 16 12.45 6.24 -3.19
CA ALA A 16 11.55 7.03 -4.02
C ALA A 16 10.48 6.22 -4.79
N LEU A 17 9.49 5.68 -4.08
CA LEU A 17 8.18 5.35 -4.68
C LEU A 17 7.61 6.60 -5.37
N ARG A 18 7.91 6.74 -6.65
CA ARG A 18 7.51 7.86 -7.51
C ARG A 18 6.40 7.41 -8.43
N LYS A 19 5.67 8.38 -8.97
CA LYS A 19 4.74 8.12 -10.06
C LYS A 19 5.44 7.31 -11.17
N GLY A 20 4.85 6.19 -11.57
CA GLY A 20 5.36 5.23 -12.55
C GLY A 20 6.18 4.08 -11.94
N ALA A 21 6.36 4.02 -10.62
CA ALA A 21 7.02 2.89 -9.98
C ALA A 21 6.12 1.66 -9.93
N LEU A 22 6.70 0.48 -10.13
CA LEU A 22 6.04 -0.79 -9.89
C LEU A 22 6.12 -1.11 -8.40
N VAL A 23 4.95 -1.38 -7.81
CA VAL A 23 4.76 -1.59 -6.39
C VAL A 23 3.96 -2.84 -6.14
N LYS A 24 4.15 -3.40 -4.95
CA LYS A 24 3.34 -4.48 -4.39
C LYS A 24 2.97 -4.11 -2.96
N VAL A 25 1.87 -4.64 -2.48
CA VAL A 25 1.43 -4.41 -1.09
C VAL A 25 2.16 -5.39 -0.18
N ASN A 26 2.67 -4.92 0.95
CA ASN A 26 3.17 -5.79 2.00
C ASN A 26 1.99 -6.33 2.84
N ARG A 27 1.78 -7.64 2.83
CA ARG A 27 0.68 -8.27 3.59
C ARG A 27 0.74 -7.97 5.09
N ALA A 28 1.93 -7.94 5.69
CA ALA A 28 2.08 -7.66 7.12
C ALA A 28 1.73 -6.19 7.45
N ALA A 29 2.18 -5.24 6.63
CA ALA A 29 1.88 -3.82 6.83
C ALA A 29 0.40 -3.50 6.55
N TYR A 30 -0.19 -4.15 5.53
CA TYR A 30 -1.61 -4.00 5.19
C TYR A 30 -2.51 -4.53 6.31
N SER A 31 -2.28 -5.75 6.81
CA SER A 31 -3.10 -6.34 7.88
C SER A 31 -3.08 -5.56 9.19
N SER A 32 -2.03 -4.77 9.45
CA SER A 32 -1.94 -3.90 10.63
C SER A 32 -2.48 -2.48 10.39
N SER A 33 -2.94 -2.17 9.18
CA SER A 33 -3.37 -0.82 8.79
C SER A 33 -4.88 -0.61 8.91
N LEU A 34 -5.27 0.64 9.14
CA LEU A 34 -6.68 1.08 9.14
C LEU A 34 -7.43 0.72 7.84
N GLU A 35 -6.70 0.63 6.74
CA GLU A 35 -7.23 0.28 5.41
C GLU A 35 -7.69 -1.19 5.33
N ALA A 36 -7.11 -2.10 6.13
CA ALA A 36 -7.62 -3.46 6.27
C ALA A 36 -8.94 -3.53 7.05
N GLY A 37 -9.20 -2.55 7.93
CA GLY A 37 -10.47 -2.43 8.64
C GLY A 37 -11.59 -1.82 7.78
N ALA A 38 -11.24 -1.03 6.76
CA ALA A 38 -12.19 -0.44 5.81
C ALA A 38 -12.42 -1.31 4.57
N SER A 39 -11.49 -2.22 4.28
CA SER A 39 -11.54 -3.14 3.14
C SER A 39 -12.09 -4.51 3.54
N ASP A 40 -12.26 -5.38 2.55
CA ASP A 40 -12.65 -6.76 2.80
C ASP A 40 -11.58 -7.48 3.65
N PRO A 41 -11.98 -8.29 4.65
CA PRO A 41 -11.05 -9.07 5.48
C PRO A 41 -10.19 -10.04 4.67
N THR A 42 -10.62 -10.41 3.46
CA THR A 42 -9.86 -11.25 2.53
C THR A 42 -9.28 -10.38 1.42
N ALA A 43 -8.14 -9.75 1.72
CA ALA A 43 -7.40 -8.99 0.71
C ALA A 43 -6.99 -9.91 -0.46
N PRO A 44 -7.31 -9.56 -1.71
CA PRO A 44 -7.09 -10.44 -2.85
C PRO A 44 -5.61 -10.56 -3.21
N ASP A 45 -5.14 -11.76 -3.55
CA ASP A 45 -3.71 -12.05 -3.71
C ASP A 45 -2.99 -11.19 -4.75
N TYR A 46 -3.70 -10.67 -5.76
CA TYR A 46 -3.10 -9.83 -6.82
C TYR A 46 -2.44 -8.54 -6.30
N ILE A 47 -2.87 -8.01 -5.14
CA ILE A 47 -2.23 -6.81 -4.56
C ILE A 47 -0.86 -7.14 -3.95
N PHE A 48 -0.67 -8.39 -3.52
CA PHE A 48 0.57 -8.90 -2.93
C PHE A 48 1.52 -9.49 -3.97
N GLU A 49 0.97 -10.14 -5.00
CA GLU A 49 1.76 -10.69 -6.12
C GLU A 49 2.38 -9.58 -6.98
N GLY A 50 1.64 -8.49 -7.21
CA GLY A 50 2.09 -7.39 -8.07
C GLY A 50 2.21 -7.78 -9.57
N PRO A 51 2.69 -6.88 -10.43
CA PRO A 51 3.01 -5.48 -10.15
C PRO A 51 1.79 -4.55 -10.29
N GLY A 52 1.62 -3.65 -9.32
CA GLY A 52 0.76 -2.47 -9.45
C GLY A 52 1.59 -1.26 -9.86
N GLU A 53 1.08 -0.38 -10.71
CA GLU A 53 1.75 0.86 -11.09
C GLU A 53 1.26 2.01 -10.21
N LEU A 54 2.20 2.76 -9.64
CA LEU A 54 1.90 3.96 -8.86
C LEU A 54 1.55 5.13 -9.79
N LEU A 55 0.27 5.46 -9.94
CA LEU A 55 -0.17 6.54 -10.83
C LEU A 55 0.03 7.93 -10.24
N VAL A 56 -0.28 8.08 -8.95
CA VAL A 56 -0.30 9.38 -8.27
C VAL A 56 0.19 9.18 -6.85
N VAL A 57 0.97 10.14 -6.36
CA VAL A 57 1.37 10.23 -4.95
C VAL A 57 0.87 11.55 -4.41
N LYS A 58 0.10 11.50 -3.32
CA LYS A 58 -0.44 12.66 -2.62
C LYS A 58 -0.15 12.53 -1.13
N GLY A 59 0.86 13.25 -0.67
CA GLY A 59 1.34 13.15 0.72
C GLY A 59 1.83 11.73 1.03
N ASP A 60 1.23 11.11 2.05
CA ASP A 60 1.55 9.76 2.51
C ASP A 60 0.77 8.65 1.78
N TYR A 61 -0.03 9.00 0.77
CA TYR A 61 -0.86 8.04 0.02
C TYR A 61 -0.47 7.98 -1.46
N GLY A 62 -0.54 6.77 -2.00
CA GLY A 62 -0.28 6.45 -3.39
C GLY A 62 -1.50 5.80 -4.04
N GLN A 63 -1.87 6.26 -5.23
CA GLN A 63 -2.87 5.62 -6.07
C GLN A 63 -2.18 4.56 -6.92
N VAL A 64 -2.57 3.30 -6.73
CA VAL A 64 -2.02 2.14 -7.43
C VAL A 64 -3.03 1.62 -8.44
N ARG A 65 -2.57 1.33 -9.66
CA ARG A 65 -3.36 0.70 -10.72
C ARG A 65 -2.76 -0.65 -11.07
N TRP A 66 -3.58 -1.69 -11.08
CA TRP A 66 -3.17 -3.02 -11.52
C TRP A 66 -3.54 -3.23 -12.99
N ASN A 67 -2.83 -4.16 -13.66
CA ASN A 67 -3.13 -4.58 -15.04
C ASN A 67 -4.33 -5.55 -15.09
N ARG A 68 -5.37 -5.28 -14.31
CA ARG A 68 -6.64 -6.01 -14.26
C ARG A 68 -7.79 -4.99 -14.36
N PRO A 69 -9.01 -5.40 -14.75
CA PRO A 69 -10.18 -4.51 -14.79
C PRO A 69 -10.69 -4.21 -13.37
N VAL A 70 -9.80 -3.75 -12.50
CA VAL A 70 -10.07 -3.31 -11.13
C VAL A 70 -9.91 -1.79 -11.07
N PRO A 71 -10.69 -1.09 -10.22
CA PRO A 71 -10.47 0.33 -10.01
C PRO A 71 -9.07 0.57 -9.44
N ASP A 72 -8.58 1.79 -9.64
CA ASP A 72 -7.41 2.28 -8.90
C ASP A 72 -7.70 2.34 -7.39
N VAL A 73 -6.70 1.97 -6.59
CA VAL A 73 -6.84 1.92 -5.13
C VAL A 73 -5.83 2.88 -4.51
N TRP A 74 -6.30 3.67 -3.55
CA TRP A 74 -5.46 4.52 -2.73
C TRP A 74 -4.96 3.71 -1.54
N LEU A 75 -3.64 3.62 -1.43
CA LEU A 75 -2.94 2.92 -0.37
C LEU A 75 -1.89 3.83 0.26
N ARG A 76 -1.74 3.80 1.58
CA ARG A 76 -0.59 4.43 2.25
C ARG A 76 0.74 3.93 1.69
N MET A 77 1.67 4.85 1.47
CA MET A 77 3.01 4.53 0.96
C MET A 77 3.81 3.61 1.89
N ASP A 78 3.48 3.61 3.19
CA ASP A 78 4.15 2.80 4.21
C ASP A 78 3.89 1.29 4.05
N GLN A 79 2.75 0.91 3.46
CA GLN A 79 2.44 -0.49 3.17
C GLN A 79 2.83 -0.93 1.75
N LEU A 80 3.36 -0.01 0.95
CA LEU A 80 3.79 -0.28 -0.43
C LEU A 80 5.29 -0.59 -0.46
N GLU A 81 5.62 -1.66 -1.16
CA GLU A 81 7.00 -2.08 -1.41
C GLU A 81 7.32 -1.99 -2.90
N ALA A 82 8.56 -1.67 -3.24
CA ALA A 82 9.01 -1.71 -4.62
C ALA A 82 8.94 -3.15 -5.15
N CYS A 83 8.23 -3.34 -6.27
CA CYS A 83 8.21 -4.60 -7.01
C CYS A 83 9.33 -4.52 -8.06
N SER A 84 10.49 -5.09 -7.73
CA SER A 84 11.62 -5.21 -8.66
C SER A 84 11.55 -6.48 -9.49
#